data_AF-A0A958FBP1-F1
#
_entry.id   AF-A0A958FBP1-F1
#
_cell.length_a   1.000
_cell.length_b   1.000
_cell.length_c   1.000
_cell.angle_alpha   90.00
_cell.angle_beta   90.00
_cell.angle_gamma   90.00
#
_symmetry.space_group_name_H-M   'P 1'
#
loop_
_entity.id
_entity.type
_entity.pdbx_description
1 polymer ?
#
loop_
_entity_poly.entity_id
_entity_poly.type
_entity_poly.pdbx_seq_one_letter_code
_entity_poly.pdbx_strand_id
1 'polypeptide(L)' 'NDNFKFGVEYSYGDLIALRGGYRLVNDTDSEDILYRFTAGMGLNFQLSGTDLRFDYTFRDSRYYDGNNLFALTVGF' A
#
# COMPACT_ATOMS: atom_id res chain seq x y z
N ASN A 1 13.39 10.39 18.12
CA ASN A 1 13.26 10.25 16.66
C ASN A 1 11.82 9.86 16.40
N ASP A 2 11.03 10.82 15.92
CA ASP A 2 9.58 10.70 15.97
C ASP A 2 9.06 10.45 14.56
N ASN A 3 8.56 9.24 14.37
CA ASN A 3 8.03 8.77 13.10
C ASN A 3 6.51 8.70 13.18
N PHE A 4 5.84 9.58 12.45
CA PHE A 4 4.40 9.57 12.32
C PHE A 4 3.99 8.95 10.97
N LYS A 5 2.98 8.09 11.02
CA LYS A 5 2.42 7.43 9.83
C LYS A 5 0.93 7.75 9.77
N PHE A 6 0.50 8.23 8.62
CA PHE A 6 -0.90 8.52 8.33
C PHE A 6 -1.33 7.69 7.12
N GLY A 7 -2.57 7.24 7.13
CA GLY A 7 -3.13 6.46 6.04
C GLY A 7 -4.63 6.62 5.98
N VAL A 8 -5.15 6.49 4.77
CA VAL A 8 -6.57 6.43 4.46
C VAL A 8 -6.83 5.18 3.64
N GLU A 9 -7.87 4.46 3.99
CA GLU A 9 -8.37 3.33 3.22
C GLU A 9 -9.84 3.56 2.90
N TYR A 10 -10.21 3.28 1.65
CA TYR A 10 -11.60 3.27 1.21
C TYR A 10 -11.88 1.94 0.53
N SER A 11 -12.89 1.22 1.02
CA SER A 11 -13.33 -0.05 0.44
C SER A 11 -14.79 0.03 -0.01
N TYR A 12 -15.06 -0.59 -1.15
CA TYR A 12 -16.41 -0.69 -1.72
C TYR A 12 -16.78 -2.15 -1.96
N GLY A 13 -17.79 -2.60 -1.22
CA GLY A 13 -18.47 -3.88 -1.42
C GLY A 13 -17.55 -5.10 -1.43
N ASP A 14 -16.48 -5.07 -0.62
CA ASP A 14 -15.43 -6.11 -0.57
C ASP A 14 -14.80 -6.47 -1.92
N LEU A 15 -15.06 -5.70 -2.97
CA LEU A 15 -14.58 -5.93 -4.34
C LEU A 15 -13.38 -5.04 -4.66
N ILE A 16 -13.42 -3.77 -4.20
CA ILE A 16 -12.38 -2.79 -4.47
C ILE A 16 -11.93 -2.16 -3.16
N ALA A 17 -10.61 -2.02 -2.98
CA ALA A 17 -10.00 -1.25 -1.91
C ALA A 17 -9.01 -0.26 -2.50
N LEU A 18 -9.06 1.00 -2.06
CA LEU A 18 -8.07 2.03 -2.38
C LEU A 18 -7.37 2.43 -1.09
N ARG A 19 -6.04 2.54 -1.13
CA ARG A 19 -5.19 2.86 0.01
C ARG A 19 -4.26 4.01 -0.34
N GLY A 20 -4.23 5.02 0.52
CA GLY A 20 -3.27 6.10 0.48
C GLY A 20 -2.54 6.17 1.81
N GLY A 21 -1.24 6.44 1.78
CA GLY A 21 -0.43 6.56 3.00
C GLY A 21 0.65 7.61 2.85
N TYR A 22 0.94 8.28 3.95
CA TYR A 22 2.02 9.23 4.05
C TYR A 22 2.76 9.09 5.38
N ARG A 23 4.09 9.11 5.33
CA ARG A 23 4.97 9.05 6.50
C ARG A 23 5.61 10.41 6.72
N LEU A 24 5.29 11.01 7.86
CA LEU A 24 5.93 12.21 8.38
C LEU A 24 7.04 11.77 9.34
N VAL A 25 8.26 12.16 9.02
CA VAL A 25 9.44 11.87 9.84
C VAL A 25 9.99 13.21 10.28
N ASN A 26 9.95 13.48 11.59
CA ASN A 26 10.58 14.66 12.17
C ASN A 26 11.93 14.24 12.77
N ASP A 27 12.98 14.98 12.43
CA ASP A 27 14.32 14.84 13.02
C ASP A 27 15.08 13.53 12.66
N THR A 28 14.85 12.99 11.44
CA THR A 28 15.75 11.98 10.85
C THR A 28 16.46 12.60 9.65
N ASP A 29 17.77 12.40 9.52
CA ASP A 29 18.50 12.61 8.28
C ASP A 29 17.69 12.01 7.14
N SER A 30 17.41 12.82 6.11
CA SER A 30 16.52 12.40 5.01
C SER A 30 16.99 11.10 4.35
N GLU A 31 18.25 10.71 4.58
CA GLU A 31 18.98 9.55 4.05
C GLU A 31 18.43 8.20 4.55
N ASP A 32 17.83 8.14 5.73
CA ASP A 32 17.21 6.93 6.31
C ASP A 32 15.75 6.72 5.88
N ILE A 33 15.15 7.67 5.16
CA ILE A 33 13.75 7.61 4.76
C ILE A 33 13.61 6.91 3.41
N LEU A 34 13.29 5.61 3.46
CA LEU A 34 13.18 4.75 2.27
C LEU A 34 11.94 5.01 1.40
N TYR A 35 10.82 5.50 2.00
CA TYR A 35 9.57 5.85 1.32
C TYR A 35 8.71 6.81 2.15
N ARG A 36 8.00 7.76 1.51
CA ARG A 36 7.20 8.80 2.17
C ARG A 36 5.73 8.69 1.83
N PHE A 37 5.41 8.56 0.57
CA PHE A 37 4.10 8.38 -0.03
C PHE A 37 3.90 6.93 -0.49
N THR A 38 2.71 6.41 -0.22
CA THR A 38 2.28 5.10 -0.69
C THR A 38 0.87 5.21 -1.26
N ALA A 39 0.64 4.62 -2.42
CA ALA A 39 -0.67 4.50 -3.03
C ALA A 39 -0.89 3.05 -3.43
N GLY A 40 -2.07 2.50 -3.16
CA GLY A 40 -2.39 1.13 -3.51
C GLY A 40 -3.84 0.95 -3.88
N MET A 41 -4.09 -0.12 -4.62
CA MET A 41 -5.42 -0.61 -4.92
C MET A 41 -5.46 -2.12 -4.74
N GLY A 42 -6.60 -2.63 -4.29
CA GLY A 42 -6.89 -4.04 -4.18
C GLY A 42 -8.18 -4.36 -4.93
N LEU A 43 -8.17 -5.46 -5.65
CA LEU A 43 -9.35 -6.08 -6.23
C LEU A 43 -9.55 -7.43 -5.58
N ASN A 44 -10.78 -7.77 -5.26
CA ASN A 44 -11.13 -9.03 -4.63
C ASN A 44 -12.32 -9.67 -5.35
N PHE A 45 -12.13 -10.91 -5.78
CA PHE A 45 -13.09 -11.68 -6.54
C PHE A 45 -13.46 -12.93 -5.74
N GLN A 46 -14.71 -12.98 -5.31
CA GLN A 46 -15.29 -14.17 -4.69
C GLN A 46 -15.93 -15.05 -5.76
N LEU A 47 -15.33 -16.22 -5.97
CA LEU A 47 -15.83 -17.26 -6.85
C LEU A 47 -16.27 -18.42 -5.96
N SER A 48 -17.57 -18.66 -5.79
CA SER A 48 -18.18 -19.74 -4.96
C SER A 48 -17.18 -20.74 -4.34
N GLY A 49 -16.60 -20.40 -3.19
CA GLY A 49 -15.65 -21.23 -2.45
C GLY A 49 -14.16 -20.95 -2.69
N THR A 50 -13.82 -19.86 -3.38
CA THR A 50 -12.44 -19.40 -3.61
C THR A 50 -12.41 -17.88 -3.63
N ASP A 51 -11.57 -17.29 -2.80
CA ASP A 51 -11.30 -15.85 -2.78
C ASP A 51 -10.01 -15.58 -3.55
N LEU A 52 -10.11 -14.81 -4.63
CA LEU A 52 -8.96 -14.32 -5.39
C LEU A 52 -8.77 -12.83 -5.13
N ARG A 53 -7.65 -12.47 -4.54
CA ARG A 53 -7.34 -11.08 -4.24
C ARG A 53 -6.06 -10.64 -4.93
N PHE A 54 -6.14 -9.53 -5.64
CA PHE A 54 -5.01 -8.89 -6.30
C PHE A 54 -4.76 -7.52 -5.69
N ASP A 55 -3.57 -7.30 -5.16
CA ASP A 55 -3.14 -6.01 -4.60
C ASP A 55 -1.99 -5.44 -5.41
N TYR A 56 -2.12 -4.16 -5.76
CA TYR A 56 -1.06 -3.34 -6.32
C TYR A 56 -0.74 -2.21 -5.34
N THR A 57 0.53 -1.99 -5.02
CA THR A 57 0.96 -0.88 -4.18
C THR A 57 2.20 -0.23 -4.76
N PHE A 58 2.06 1.04 -5.12
CA PHE A 58 3.16 1.94 -5.40
C PHE A 58 3.68 2.57 -4.11
N ARG A 59 5.00 2.65 -3.98
CA ARG A 59 5.67 3.41 -2.92
C ARG A 59 6.71 4.30 -3.60
N ASP A 60 6.68 5.60 -3.33
CA ASP A 60 7.80 6.44 -3.76
C ASP A 60 9.04 5.98 -2.98
N SER A 61 10.16 5.81 -3.66
CA SER A 61 11.42 5.52 -3.00
C SER A 61 12.40 6.63 -3.29
N ARG A 62 13.22 6.98 -2.30
CA ARG A 62 14.18 8.08 -2.45
C ARG A 62 15.35 7.73 -3.39
N TYR A 63 15.71 6.44 -3.49
CA TYR A 63 16.90 5.97 -4.21
C TYR A 63 16.59 5.28 -5.55
N TYR A 64 15.34 4.93 -5.82
CA TYR A 64 14.87 4.27 -7.03
C TYR A 64 13.64 5.02 -7.55
N ASP A 65 13.36 4.97 -8.87
CA ASP A 65 12.21 5.64 -9.54
C ASP A 65 10.80 5.17 -9.09
N GLY A 66 10.70 4.59 -7.89
CA GLY A 66 9.50 4.03 -7.28
C GLY A 66 9.61 2.53 -7.11
N ASN A 67 8.98 2.02 -6.05
CA ASN A 67 8.84 0.60 -5.80
C ASN A 67 7.41 0.15 -6.09
N ASN A 68 7.26 -0.80 -7.00
CA ASN A 68 5.98 -1.37 -7.41
C ASN A 68 5.83 -2.76 -6.79
N LEU A 69 4.91 -2.89 -5.84
CA LEU A 69 4.59 -4.16 -5.18
C LEU A 69 3.32 -4.75 -5.79
N PHE A 70 3.41 -5.99 -6.26
CA PHE A 70 2.26 -6.78 -6.72
C PHE A 70 2.09 -7.98 -5.79
N ALA A 71 0.86 -8.24 -5.36
CA ALA A 71 0.53 -9.42 -4.57
C ALA A 71 -0.72 -10.08 -5.11
N LEU A 72 -0.67 -11.41 -5.20
CA LEU A 72 -1.80 -12.26 -5.53
C LEU A 72 -2.02 -13.20 -4.35
N THR A 73 -3.25 -13.23 -3.85
CA THR A 73 -3.68 -14.08 -2.75
C THR A 73 -4.80 -14.99 -3.24
N VAL A 74 -4.73 -16.27 -2.89
CA VAL A 74 -5.75 -17.28 -3.17
C VAL A 74 -6.18 -17.89 -1.84
N GLY A 75 -7.46 -17.79 -1.51
CA GLY A 75 -8.08 -18.40 -0.33
C GLY A 75 -9.12 -19.45 -0.74
N PHE A 76 -9.33 -20.46 0.11
CA PHE A 76 -10.28 -21.57 -0.05
C PHE A 76 -11.10 -21.76 1.23
#